data_AF-G9KWI2-F1
#
_entry.id   AF-G9KWI2-F1
#
_cell.length_a   1.000
_cell.length_b   1.000
_cell.length_c   1.000
_cell.angle_alpha   90.00
_cell.angle_beta   90.00
_cell.angle_gamma   90.00
#
_symmetry.space_group_name_H-M   'P 1'
#
loop_
_entity.id
_entity.type
_entity.pdbx_description
1 polymer ?
#
loop_
_entity_poly.entity_id
_entity_poly.type
_entity_poly.pdbx_seq_one_letter_code
_entity_poly.pdbx_strand_id
1 'polypeptide(L)'
;EESNEKFWLFLETVQELAVYKQTESAYSYYNLILKKAGQFLDNLHINLLKFAFSIRAYSPTIQMFQQIAADEPPPDGCDAFVVIHKKHTCKINELKKLLKKATSRPRPYLFKGDHKFPTNKENLPVTILYAEIGTRAFSKFHKVLSEKAQNGKILYVLRHYIQ
;
A
#
# COMPACT_ATOMS: atom_id res chain seq x y z
N GLU A 1 11.12 2.58 -11.99
CA GLU A 1 9.89 3.03 -11.30
C GLU A 1 9.71 4.50 -11.66
N GLU A 2 8.54 4.84 -12.19
CA GLU A 2 8.30 6.15 -12.82
C GLU A 2 8.22 7.30 -11.80
N SER A 3 7.33 7.18 -10.82
CA SER A 3 7.13 8.19 -9.78
C SER A 3 6.28 7.63 -8.64
N ASN A 4 6.66 7.97 -7.40
CA ASN A 4 5.86 7.68 -6.22
C ASN A 4 4.49 8.39 -6.27
N GLU A 5 4.40 9.56 -6.89
CA GLU A 5 3.12 10.26 -7.06
C GLU A 5 2.17 9.51 -7.98
N LYS A 6 2.67 9.01 -9.13
CA LYS A 6 1.90 8.16 -10.05
C LYS A 6 1.40 6.88 -9.36
N PHE A 7 2.18 6.30 -8.45
CA PHE A 7 1.75 5.14 -7.66
C PHE A 7 0.50 5.45 -6.82
N TRP A 8 0.51 6.55 -6.06
CA TRP A 8 -0.63 6.93 -5.24
C TRP A 8 -1.84 7.33 -6.08
N LEU A 9 -1.64 8.10 -7.17
CA LEU A 9 -2.72 8.42 -8.11
C LEU A 9 -3.36 7.15 -8.69
N PHE A 10 -2.55 6.17 -9.08
CA PHE A 10 -3.05 4.88 -9.55
C PHE A 10 -3.85 4.16 -8.46
N LEU A 11 -3.36 4.10 -7.22
CA LEU A 11 -4.08 3.51 -6.09
C LEU A 11 -5.46 4.12 -5.85
N GLU A 12 -5.58 5.45 -5.95
CA GLU A 12 -6.85 6.15 -5.80
C GLU A 12 -7.87 5.68 -6.84
N THR A 13 -7.44 5.28 -8.04
CA THR A 13 -8.34 4.76 -9.09
C THR A 13 -8.76 3.30 -8.93
N VAL A 14 -8.02 2.54 -8.10
CA VAL A 14 -8.19 1.08 -7.97
C VAL A 14 -8.59 0.63 -6.57
N GLN A 15 -9.08 1.54 -5.72
CA GLN A 15 -9.35 1.26 -4.31
C GLN A 15 -10.27 0.05 -4.05
N GLU A 16 -11.26 -0.19 -4.93
CA GLU A 16 -12.23 -1.29 -4.81
C GLU A 16 -12.35 -2.09 -6.11
N LEU A 17 -11.23 -2.64 -6.60
CA LEU A 17 -11.22 -3.53 -7.78
C LEU A 17 -11.16 -5.03 -7.47
N ALA A 18 -11.11 -5.44 -6.21
CA ALA A 18 -10.99 -6.85 -5.84
C ALA A 18 -12.16 -7.72 -6.33
N VAL A 19 -13.35 -7.15 -6.53
CA VAL A 19 -14.50 -7.87 -7.10
C VAL A 19 -14.16 -8.39 -8.50
N TYR A 20 -13.55 -7.56 -9.35
CA TYR A 20 -13.12 -7.98 -10.69
C TYR A 20 -12.04 -9.06 -10.64
N LYS A 21 -11.13 -9.00 -9.66
CA LYS A 21 -10.10 -10.05 -9.48
C LYS A 21 -10.73 -11.42 -9.16
N GLN A 22 -11.86 -11.45 -8.48
CA GLN A 22 -12.53 -12.70 -8.08
C GLN A 22 -13.46 -13.26 -9.16
N THR A 23 -14.07 -12.40 -9.98
CA THR A 23 -15.07 -12.82 -10.98
C THR A 23 -14.50 -12.99 -12.39
N GLU A 24 -13.42 -12.29 -12.72
CA GLU A 24 -12.87 -12.24 -14.08
C GLU A 24 -11.63 -13.12 -14.26
N SER A 25 -11.33 -13.46 -15.51
CA SER A 25 -10.07 -14.13 -15.85
C SER A 25 -8.86 -13.25 -15.54
N ALA A 26 -7.70 -13.87 -15.29
CA ALA A 26 -6.44 -13.14 -15.11
C ALA A 26 -6.11 -12.24 -16.31
N TYR A 27 -6.49 -12.63 -17.52
CA TYR A 27 -6.31 -11.85 -18.74
C TYR A 27 -7.21 -10.60 -18.78
N SER A 28 -8.50 -10.76 -18.42
CA SER A 28 -9.44 -9.64 -18.28
C SER A 28 -8.96 -8.64 -17.23
N TYR A 29 -8.52 -9.15 -16.06
CA TYR A 29 -7.98 -8.32 -14.99
C TYR A 29 -6.71 -7.57 -15.43
N TYR A 30 -5.78 -8.25 -16.10
CA TYR A 30 -4.59 -7.63 -16.69
C TYR A 30 -4.95 -6.46 -17.62
N ASN A 31 -5.89 -6.66 -18.54
CA ASN A 31 -6.32 -5.61 -19.47
C ASN A 31 -7.01 -4.44 -18.75
N LEU A 32 -7.78 -4.72 -17.71
CA LEU A 32 -8.38 -3.68 -16.86
C LEU A 32 -7.29 -2.84 -16.18
N ILE A 33 -6.28 -3.48 -15.60
CA ILE A 33 -5.15 -2.78 -14.96
C ILE A 33 -4.39 -1.92 -15.98
N LEU A 34 -4.11 -2.44 -17.18
CA LEU A 34 -3.49 -1.64 -18.24
C LEU A 34 -4.34 -0.43 -18.64
N LYS A 35 -5.67 -0.61 -18.77
CA LYS A 35 -6.59 0.48 -19.09
C LYS A 35 -6.61 1.57 -18.01
N LYS A 36 -6.55 1.18 -16.73
CA LYS A 36 -6.47 2.11 -15.60
C LYS A 36 -5.11 2.83 -15.56
N ALA A 37 -4.02 2.10 -15.76
CA ALA A 37 -2.67 2.67 -15.80
C ALA A 37 -2.47 3.64 -16.97
N GLY A 38 -3.13 3.38 -18.12
CA GLY A 38 -3.08 4.23 -19.32
C GLY A 38 -3.68 5.63 -19.12
N GLN A 39 -4.34 5.91 -17.98
CA GLN A 39 -4.76 7.27 -17.61
C GLN A 39 -3.57 8.14 -17.15
N PHE A 40 -2.46 7.51 -16.75
CA PHE A 40 -1.28 8.17 -16.16
C PHE A 40 0.01 7.93 -16.96
N LEU A 41 -0.03 7.04 -17.93
CA LEU A 41 1.11 6.57 -18.71
C LEU A 41 0.84 6.78 -20.20
N ASP A 42 1.84 7.24 -20.94
CA ASP A 42 1.77 7.26 -22.40
C ASP A 42 1.96 5.85 -23.01
N ASN A 43 1.86 5.77 -24.33
CA ASN A 43 1.98 4.51 -25.06
C ASN A 43 3.34 3.81 -24.87
N LEU A 44 4.43 4.57 -24.73
CA LEU A 44 5.77 4.01 -24.53
C LEU A 44 5.84 3.35 -23.15
N HIS A 45 5.41 4.04 -22.10
CA HIS A 45 5.40 3.53 -20.74
C HIS A 45 4.42 2.38 -20.56
N ILE A 46 3.29 2.36 -21.28
CA ILE A 46 2.38 1.20 -21.28
C ILE A 46 3.04 -0.02 -21.90
N ASN A 47 3.77 0.12 -23.01
CA ASN A 47 4.49 -1.01 -23.60
C ASN A 47 5.60 -1.52 -22.67
N LEU A 48 6.29 -0.62 -21.97
CA LEU A 48 7.26 -0.99 -20.95
C LEU A 48 6.61 -1.70 -19.76
N LEU A 49 5.43 -1.25 -19.31
CA LEU A 49 4.67 -1.92 -18.26
C LEU A 49 4.24 -3.33 -18.67
N LYS A 50 3.78 -3.51 -19.92
CA LYS A 50 3.46 -4.84 -20.47
C LYS A 50 4.70 -5.75 -20.45
N PHE A 51 5.85 -5.25 -20.88
CA PHE A 51 7.11 -5.98 -20.82
C PHE A 51 7.49 -6.36 -19.38
N ALA A 52 7.41 -5.41 -18.44
CA ALA A 52 7.67 -5.65 -17.02
C ALA A 52 6.75 -6.72 -16.41
N PHE A 53 5.48 -6.77 -16.82
CA PHE A 53 4.56 -7.84 -16.44
C PHE A 53 4.98 -9.19 -17.03
N SER A 54 5.36 -9.27 -18.32
CA SER A 54 5.79 -10.50 -18.96
C SER A 54 7.00 -11.14 -18.27
N ILE A 55 7.96 -10.32 -17.81
CA ILE A 55 9.15 -10.80 -17.09
C ILE A 55 8.97 -10.83 -15.57
N ARG A 56 7.77 -10.49 -15.06
CA ARG A 56 7.46 -10.48 -13.62
C ARG A 56 8.41 -9.61 -12.79
N ALA A 57 8.86 -8.49 -13.34
CA ALA A 57 9.95 -7.65 -12.80
C ALA A 57 9.78 -7.27 -11.31
N TYR A 58 8.55 -7.06 -10.85
CA TYR A 58 8.23 -6.63 -9.49
C TYR A 58 7.79 -7.76 -8.54
N SER A 59 7.71 -9.01 -9.02
CA SER A 59 7.34 -10.16 -8.15
C SER A 59 8.29 -10.36 -6.97
N PRO A 60 9.62 -10.19 -7.10
CA PRO A 60 10.53 -10.28 -5.95
C PRO A 60 10.25 -9.22 -4.88
N THR A 61 9.91 -7.99 -5.28
CA THR A 61 9.56 -6.91 -4.35
C THR A 61 8.29 -7.26 -3.56
N ILE A 62 7.28 -7.81 -4.24
CA ILE A 62 6.06 -8.27 -3.57
C ILE A 62 6.38 -9.39 -2.58
N GLN A 63 7.18 -10.38 -2.98
CA GLN A 63 7.59 -11.47 -2.08
C GLN A 63 8.39 -10.97 -0.88
N MET A 64 9.26 -9.96 -1.06
CA MET A 64 9.98 -9.32 0.04
C MET A 64 9.01 -8.73 1.06
N PHE A 65 7.95 -8.03 0.63
CA PHE A 65 6.94 -7.52 1.57
C PHE A 65 6.19 -8.63 2.32
N GLN A 66 5.93 -9.77 1.67
CA GLN A 66 5.34 -10.94 2.33
C GLN A 66 6.27 -11.51 3.41
N GLN A 67 7.58 -11.60 3.15
CA GLN A 67 8.54 -12.04 4.16
C GLN A 67 8.62 -11.07 5.34
N ILE A 68 8.63 -9.76 5.08
CA ILE A 68 8.58 -8.75 6.14
C ILE A 68 7.31 -8.90 6.98
N ALA A 69 6.16 -9.12 6.35
CA ALA A 69 4.90 -9.35 7.06
C ALA A 69 4.89 -10.67 7.85
N ALA A 70 5.64 -11.69 7.43
CA ALA A 70 5.81 -12.93 8.18
C ALA A 70 6.65 -12.72 9.46
N ASP A 71 7.68 -11.86 9.40
CA ASP A 71 8.48 -11.47 10.58
C ASP A 71 7.71 -10.50 11.52
N GLU A 72 6.74 -9.78 10.96
CA GLU A 72 5.86 -8.83 11.65
C GLU A 72 4.38 -9.25 11.56
N PRO A 73 3.99 -10.42 12.10
CA PRO A 73 2.71 -11.04 11.78
C PRO A 73 1.52 -10.15 12.19
N PRO A 74 0.44 -10.15 11.39
CA PRO A 74 -0.80 -9.49 11.76
C PRO A 74 -1.37 -10.09 13.06
N PRO A 75 -2.21 -9.33 13.77
CA PRO A 75 -3.11 -9.93 14.76
C PRO A 75 -4.01 -10.99 14.07
N ASP A 76 -4.47 -11.99 14.83
CA ASP A 76 -5.27 -13.08 14.29
C ASP A 76 -6.54 -12.59 13.59
N GLY A 77 -6.80 -13.10 12.38
CA GLY A 77 -8.03 -12.86 11.62
C GLY A 77 -8.12 -11.49 10.94
N CYS A 78 -7.00 -10.86 10.60
CA CYS A 78 -6.98 -9.54 9.96
C CYS A 78 -6.51 -9.62 8.49
N ASP A 79 -7.39 -9.27 7.53
CA ASP A 79 -7.05 -9.15 6.10
C ASP A 79 -6.10 -7.97 5.79
N ALA A 80 -6.11 -6.97 6.66
CA ALA A 80 -5.25 -5.79 6.59
C ALA A 80 -4.92 -5.31 8.01
N PHE A 81 -3.70 -4.82 8.19
CA PHE A 81 -3.23 -4.34 9.49
C PHE A 81 -2.28 -3.16 9.34
N VAL A 82 -2.19 -2.39 10.42
CA VAL A 82 -1.36 -1.20 10.50
C VAL A 82 -0.29 -1.40 11.55
N VAL A 83 0.95 -1.10 11.15
CA VAL A 83 2.11 -1.09 12.04
C VAL A 83 2.52 0.35 12.32
N ILE A 84 2.48 0.72 13.59
CA ILE A 84 2.99 2.00 14.09
C ILE A 84 4.09 1.65 15.06
N HIS A 85 5.36 1.86 14.70
CA HIS A 85 6.53 1.67 15.57
C HIS A 85 6.46 0.36 16.39
N LYS A 86 6.50 -0.79 15.71
CA LYS A 86 6.45 -2.17 16.28
C LYS A 86 5.15 -2.59 16.98
N LYS A 87 4.06 -1.82 16.88
CA LYS A 87 2.74 -2.29 17.33
C LYS A 87 1.80 -2.39 16.16
N HIS A 88 1.09 -3.51 16.13
CA HIS A 88 0.19 -3.94 15.09
C HIS A 88 -1.24 -3.71 15.57
N THR A 89 -2.12 -3.27 14.68
CA THR A 89 -3.57 -3.26 14.93
C THR A 89 -4.30 -3.44 13.61
N CYS A 90 -5.40 -4.17 13.64
CA CYS A 90 -6.36 -4.19 12.54
C CYS A 90 -7.67 -3.47 12.89
N LYS A 91 -7.63 -2.60 13.92
CA LYS A 91 -8.78 -1.78 14.33
C LYS A 91 -8.46 -0.30 14.17
N ILE A 92 -9.25 0.38 13.33
CA ILE A 92 -9.14 1.83 13.09
C ILE A 92 -9.20 2.63 14.40
N ASN A 93 -10.04 2.20 15.34
CA ASN A 93 -10.25 2.88 16.62
C ASN A 93 -8.99 2.92 17.50
N GLU A 94 -8.08 1.96 17.34
CA GLU A 94 -6.85 1.87 18.13
C GLU A 94 -5.72 2.77 17.59
N LEU A 95 -5.82 3.22 16.34
CA LEU A 95 -4.79 4.06 15.70
C LEU A 95 -4.45 5.29 16.53
N LYS A 96 -5.46 5.99 17.07
CA LYS A 96 -5.25 7.20 17.89
C LYS A 96 -4.44 6.90 19.16
N LYS A 97 -4.69 5.75 19.80
CA LYS A 97 -3.98 5.32 21.01
C LYS A 97 -2.52 4.96 20.70
N LEU A 98 -2.28 4.25 19.59
CA LEU A 98 -0.94 3.87 19.17
C LEU A 98 -0.11 5.09 18.75
N LEU A 99 -0.68 6.01 17.99
CA LEU A 99 0.02 7.22 17.54
C LEU A 99 0.53 8.08 18.69
N LYS A 100 -0.26 8.23 19.77
CA LYS A 100 0.17 8.97 20.98
C LYS A 100 1.44 8.40 21.63
N LYS A 101 1.65 7.08 21.54
CA LYS A 101 2.81 6.38 22.09
C LYS A 101 3.88 6.09 21.04
N ALA A 102 3.80 6.66 19.83
CA ALA A 102 4.74 6.35 18.76
C ALA A 102 6.15 6.87 19.07
N THR A 103 6.27 8.08 19.61
CA THR A 103 7.57 8.71 19.93
C THR A 103 8.36 7.97 21.01
N SER A 104 7.70 7.20 21.89
CA SER A 104 8.38 6.39 22.91
C SER A 104 8.89 5.05 22.39
N ARG A 105 8.74 4.77 21.09
CA ARG A 105 9.10 3.49 20.45
C ARG A 105 10.05 3.73 19.29
N PRO A 106 10.97 2.80 19.02
CA PRO A 106 11.95 2.95 17.96
C PRO A 106 11.25 3.16 16.61
N ARG A 107 11.74 4.12 15.84
CA ARG A 107 11.26 4.40 14.49
C ARG A 107 11.52 3.17 13.61
N PRO A 108 10.52 2.65 12.89
CA PRO A 108 10.73 1.49 12.03
C PRO A 108 11.61 1.86 10.83
N TYR A 109 12.34 0.88 10.32
CA TYR A 109 13.12 1.02 9.10
C TYR A 109 12.19 1.04 7.88
N LEU A 110 12.48 1.96 6.95
CA LEU A 110 11.78 2.06 5.67
C LEU A 110 12.73 1.59 4.57
N PHE A 111 12.27 0.65 3.76
CA PHE A 111 13.01 0.10 2.64
C PHE A 111 12.97 1.07 1.45
N LYS A 112 13.94 0.94 0.55
CA LYS A 112 14.01 1.78 -0.67
C LYS A 112 12.76 1.64 -1.55
N GLY A 113 12.13 0.45 -1.57
CA GLY A 113 10.90 0.18 -2.32
C GLY A 113 9.60 0.55 -1.60
N ASP A 114 9.66 1.15 -0.40
CA ASP A 114 8.46 1.59 0.30
C ASP A 114 7.87 2.83 -0.37
N HIS A 115 6.58 2.75 -0.74
CA HIS A 115 5.84 3.89 -1.24
C HIS A 115 5.36 4.75 -0.08
N LYS A 116 5.82 6.00 -0.03
CA LYS A 116 5.50 6.96 1.03
C LYS A 116 4.45 7.92 0.53
N PHE A 117 3.36 8.09 1.28
CA PHE A 117 2.32 9.04 0.90
C PHE A 117 2.91 10.46 0.85
N PRO A 118 2.62 11.25 -0.20
CA PRO A 118 3.16 12.59 -0.35
C PRO A 118 2.91 13.46 0.89
N THR A 119 3.96 14.08 1.41
CA THR A 119 3.87 14.98 2.57
C THR A 119 4.99 16.00 2.56
N ASN A 120 4.69 17.22 3.01
CA ASN A 120 5.65 18.32 3.12
C ASN A 120 6.22 18.45 4.53
N LYS A 121 5.85 17.55 5.45
CA LYS A 121 6.29 17.59 6.86
C LYS A 121 7.28 16.49 7.15
N GLU A 122 8.30 16.83 7.92
CA GLU A 122 9.34 15.91 8.37
C GLU A 122 9.04 15.34 9.76
N ASN A 123 9.79 14.31 10.15
CA ASN A 123 9.77 13.71 11.49
C ASN A 123 8.39 13.24 12.01
N LEU A 124 7.46 12.94 11.10
CA LEU A 124 6.17 12.38 11.46
C LEU A 124 6.28 10.93 11.95
N PRO A 125 5.38 10.48 12.85
CA PRO A 125 5.25 9.07 13.23
C PRO A 125 5.01 8.18 12.01
N VAL A 126 5.82 7.13 11.86
CA VAL A 126 5.72 6.21 10.72
C VAL A 126 4.56 5.25 10.95
N THR A 127 3.66 5.20 9.97
CA THR A 127 2.47 4.34 9.98
C THR A 127 2.43 3.55 8.69
N ILE A 128 2.65 2.24 8.79
CA ILE A 128 2.75 1.33 7.65
C ILE A 128 1.45 0.54 7.56
N LEU A 129 0.74 0.61 6.44
CA LEU A 129 -0.39 -0.26 6.13
C LEU A 129 0.13 -1.48 5.37
N TYR A 130 -0.25 -2.65 5.85
CA TYR A 130 -0.12 -3.91 5.14
C TYR A 130 -1.52 -4.30 4.68
N ALA A 131 -1.75 -4.32 3.37
CA ALA A 131 -3.05 -4.67 2.81
C ALA A 131 -2.96 -5.13 1.35
N GLU A 132 -3.98 -5.88 0.93
CA GLU A 132 -4.19 -6.19 -0.47
C GLU A 132 -4.94 -5.03 -1.15
N ILE A 133 -4.30 -4.43 -2.15
CA ILE A 133 -4.85 -3.32 -2.93
C ILE A 133 -6.13 -3.77 -3.64
N GLY A 134 -7.15 -2.92 -3.64
CA GLY A 134 -8.44 -3.19 -4.28
C GLY A 134 -9.46 -3.85 -3.37
N THR A 135 -9.09 -4.25 -2.15
CA THR A 135 -10.02 -4.83 -1.17
C THR A 135 -10.74 -3.75 -0.36
N ARG A 136 -11.91 -4.11 0.20
CA ARG A 136 -12.65 -3.24 1.14
C ARG A 136 -11.84 -2.92 2.39
N ALA A 137 -11.03 -3.87 2.88
CA ALA A 137 -10.16 -3.67 4.03
C ALA A 137 -9.11 -2.59 3.73
N PHE A 138 -8.46 -2.67 2.56
CA PHE A 138 -7.56 -1.62 2.08
C PHE A 138 -8.26 -0.26 2.01
N SER A 139 -9.39 -0.14 1.31
CA SER A 139 -10.07 1.16 1.13
C SER A 139 -10.42 1.83 2.47
N LYS A 140 -10.94 1.06 3.44
CA LYS A 140 -11.27 1.56 4.79
C LYS A 140 -10.06 2.15 5.51
N PHE A 141 -8.93 1.44 5.54
CA PHE A 141 -7.72 1.94 6.18
C PHE A 141 -7.10 3.09 5.40
N HIS A 142 -7.02 2.94 4.08
CA HIS A 142 -6.41 3.91 3.20
C HIS A 142 -7.04 5.29 3.37
N LYS A 143 -8.37 5.39 3.37
CA LYS A 143 -9.11 6.65 3.60
C LYS A 143 -8.69 7.33 4.90
N VAL A 144 -8.66 6.59 6.01
CA VAL A 144 -8.32 7.15 7.33
C VAL A 144 -6.85 7.57 7.40
N LEU A 145 -5.95 6.81 6.78
CA LEU A 145 -4.51 7.07 6.82
C LEU A 145 -4.11 8.20 5.88
N SER A 146 -4.70 8.28 4.68
CA SER A 146 -4.47 9.38 3.73
C SER A 146 -4.94 10.71 4.30
N GLU A 147 -6.14 10.78 4.90
CA GLU A 147 -6.62 11.97 5.60
C GLU A 147 -5.66 12.42 6.72
N LYS A 148 -5.11 11.48 7.50
CA LYS A 148 -4.13 11.80 8.55
C LYS A 148 -2.79 12.28 7.97
N ALA A 149 -2.35 11.69 6.86
CA ALA A 149 -1.11 12.05 6.19
C ALA A 149 -1.21 13.44 5.53
N GLN A 150 -2.32 13.75 4.87
CA GLN A 150 -2.62 15.08 4.30
C GLN A 150 -2.65 16.17 5.38
N ASN A 151 -3.24 15.88 6.54
CA ASN A 151 -3.18 16.76 7.70
C ASN A 151 -1.79 16.83 8.36
N GLY A 152 -0.82 16.10 7.84
CA GLY A 152 0.56 16.06 8.32
C GLY A 152 0.66 15.54 9.75
N LYS A 153 -0.11 14.50 10.09
CA LYS A 153 -0.10 13.84 11.41
C LYS A 153 0.74 12.57 11.42
N ILE A 154 0.93 11.93 10.26
CA ILE A 154 1.65 10.66 10.12
C ILE A 154 2.44 10.63 8.81
N LEU A 155 3.52 9.87 8.79
CA LEU A 155 4.15 9.40 7.55
C LEU A 155 3.47 8.07 7.17
N TYR A 156 2.57 8.12 6.20
CA TYR A 156 1.84 6.95 5.74
C TYR A 156 2.65 6.20 4.68
N VAL A 157 2.82 4.89 4.88
CA VAL A 157 3.52 3.98 3.96
C VAL A 157 2.61 2.80 3.65
N LEU A 158 2.60 2.34 2.40
CA LEU A 158 1.89 1.12 2.01
C LEU A 158 2.88 0.02 1.64
N ARG A 159 2.69 -1.17 2.23
CA ARG A 159 3.31 -2.42 1.83
C ARG A 159 2.21 -3.38 1.37
N HIS A 160 2.45 -4.06 0.25
CA HIS A 160 1.49 -5.05 -0.22
C HIS A 160 1.52 -6.28 0.67
N TYR A 161 0.34 -6.76 1.06
CA TYR A 161 0.17 -7.95 1.88
C TYR A 161 -1.05 -8.71 1.40
N ILE A 162 -0.96 -10.04 1.44
CA ILE A 162 -2.05 -10.96 1.12
C ILE A 162 -1.93 -12.06 2.17
N GLN A 163 -3.06 -12.47 2.74
CA GLN A 163 -3.12 -13.54 3.74
C GLN A 163 -2.89 -14.92 3.11
#